data_AF-T0Z5L2-F1
#
_entry.id   AF-T0Z5L2-F1
#
_cell.length_a   1.000
_cell.length_b   1.000
_cell.length_c   1.000
_cell.angle_alpha   90.00
_cell.angle_beta   90.00
_cell.angle_gamma   90.00
#
_symmetry.space_group_name_H-M   'P 1'
#
loop_
_entity.id
_entity.type
_entity.pdbx_description
1 polymer ?
#
loop_
_entity_poly.entity_id
_entity_poly.type
_entity_poly.pdbx_seq_one_letter_code
_entity_poly.pdbx_strand_id
1 'polypeptide(L)'
;MSSSAPALEPIQRVVEDAVGTLYEELHHTRPPAPLGPRSRLDADLGFDSLVRAELLTRLERRLNVEIPEDALASVDTIADLVRAAASAPKAPANSGREARLVAAAASRPADHGAGGRPDSAATLLEVLEWRAARDPQATHAIVLRDGTPQVVGYAQLLERAQAVASVLRGLGLARGAGVALMLPTSADYLYALFGVLLAGAVPVPLYPPAHRAQLAEHV
;
A
#
# COMPACT_ATOMS: atom_id res chain seq x y z
N MET A 1 39.04 16.02 -14.63
CA MET A 1 37.82 15.21 -14.73
C MET A 1 37.78 14.34 -13.47
N SER A 2 37.39 14.93 -12.33
CA SER A 2 37.58 14.33 -11.01
C SER A 2 36.28 13.73 -10.46
N SER A 3 36.35 12.42 -10.22
CA SER A 3 35.96 11.75 -8.97
C SER A 3 34.63 12.17 -8.31
N SER A 4 33.57 11.41 -8.61
CA SER A 4 32.31 11.35 -7.84
C SER A 4 31.91 9.89 -7.53
N ALA A 5 32.89 8.96 -7.52
CA ALA A 5 32.66 7.52 -7.37
C ALA A 5 32.65 6.95 -5.93
N PRO A 6 33.31 7.53 -4.89
CA PRO A 6 33.55 6.78 -3.66
C PRO A 6 32.32 6.63 -2.73
N ALA A 7 31.26 7.41 -2.92
CA ALA A 7 30.07 7.37 -2.06
C ALA A 7 29.04 6.29 -2.45
N LEU A 8 29.05 5.83 -3.71
CA LEU A 8 28.06 4.89 -4.24
C LEU A 8 28.50 3.43 -4.14
N GLU A 9 29.80 3.16 -4.01
CA GLU A 9 30.38 1.83 -4.00
C GLU A 9 29.89 0.91 -2.84
N PRO A 10 29.60 1.42 -1.64
CA PRO A 10 28.95 0.62 -0.60
C PRO A 10 27.49 0.28 -0.92
N ILE A 11 26.73 1.24 -1.47
CA ILE A 11 25.32 1.07 -1.83
C ILE A 11 25.20 0.10 -3.00
N GLN A 12 26.08 0.22 -4.00
CA GLN A 12 26.15 -0.66 -5.15
C GLN A 12 26.30 -2.13 -4.74
N ARG A 13 27.21 -2.43 -3.81
CA ARG A 13 27.39 -3.80 -3.31
C ARG A 13 26.13 -4.35 -2.63
N VAL A 14 25.44 -3.53 -1.85
CA VAL A 14 24.18 -3.93 -1.21
C VAL A 14 23.08 -4.19 -2.23
N VAL A 15 23.01 -3.37 -3.29
CA VAL A 15 22.04 -3.53 -4.37
C VAL A 15 22.33 -4.80 -5.17
N GLU A 16 23.57 -5.01 -5.62
CA GLU A 16 23.97 -6.20 -6.37
C GLU A 16 23.73 -7.49 -5.57
N ASP A 17 24.05 -7.49 -4.27
CA ASP A 17 23.79 -8.62 -3.39
C ASP A 17 22.28 -8.91 -3.22
N ALA A 18 21.46 -7.87 -3.03
CA ALA A 18 20.01 -8.02 -2.92
C ALA A 18 19.39 -8.55 -4.22
N VAL A 19 19.83 -8.04 -5.37
CA VAL A 19 19.40 -8.50 -6.70
C VAL A 19 19.82 -9.96 -6.93
N GLY A 20 21.08 -10.31 -6.63
CA GLY A 20 21.58 -11.67 -6.78
C GLY A 20 20.83 -12.67 -5.90
N THR A 21 20.62 -12.32 -4.62
CA THR A 21 19.86 -13.15 -3.67
C THR A 21 18.43 -13.39 -4.18
N LEU A 22 17.75 -12.33 -4.62
CA LEU A 22 16.36 -12.44 -5.11
C LEU A 22 16.28 -13.25 -6.42
N TYR A 23 17.27 -13.10 -7.31
CA TYR A 23 17.35 -13.91 -8.53
C TYR A 23 17.50 -15.40 -8.21
N GLU A 24 18.41 -15.75 -7.29
CA GLU A 24 18.63 -17.14 -6.87
C GLU A 24 17.39 -17.75 -6.20
N GLU A 25 16.65 -16.97 -5.41
CA GLU A 25 15.38 -17.41 -4.81
C GLU A 25 14.31 -17.71 -5.85
N LEU A 26 14.19 -16.88 -6.88
CA LEU A 26 13.16 -17.01 -7.93
C LEU A 26 13.48 -18.09 -8.96
N HIS A 27 14.74 -18.18 -9.37
CA HIS A 27 15.17 -19.03 -10.48
C HIS A 27 15.90 -20.30 -10.03
N HIS A 28 16.12 -20.47 -8.72
CA HIS A 28 16.87 -21.60 -8.11
C HIS A 28 18.26 -21.83 -8.74
N THR A 29 18.81 -20.79 -9.37
CA THR A 29 20.04 -20.81 -10.15
C THR A 29 20.76 -19.48 -10.00
N ARG A 30 22.08 -19.49 -10.21
CA ARG A 30 22.85 -18.24 -10.21
C ARG A 30 22.54 -17.40 -11.45
N PRO A 31 22.69 -16.07 -11.37
CA PRO A 31 22.56 -15.21 -12.54
C PRO A 31 23.48 -15.65 -13.69
N PRO A 32 22.99 -15.67 -14.94
CA PRO A 32 23.73 -16.17 -16.10
C PRO A 32 24.94 -15.29 -16.49
N ALA A 33 24.98 -14.04 -16.02
CA ALA A 33 26.10 -13.12 -16.20
C ALA A 33 26.37 -12.39 -14.86
N PRO A 34 27.61 -11.90 -14.62
CA PRO A 34 27.86 -11.07 -13.46
C PRO A 34 26.97 -9.83 -13.52
N LEU A 35 26.22 -9.62 -12.43
CA LEU A 35 25.38 -8.44 -12.26
C LEU A 35 26.25 -7.20 -12.36
N GLY A 36 25.88 -6.29 -13.25
CA GLY A 36 26.60 -5.06 -13.47
C GLY A 36 25.66 -3.85 -13.45
N PRO A 37 26.21 -2.63 -13.41
CA PRO A 37 25.40 -1.41 -13.34
C PRO A 37 24.41 -1.26 -14.50
N ARG A 38 24.68 -1.89 -15.66
CA ARG A 38 23.81 -1.86 -16.84
C ARG A 38 22.82 -3.02 -16.93
N SER A 39 22.87 -3.98 -16.01
CA SER A 39 21.93 -5.09 -15.98
C SER A 39 20.52 -4.55 -15.78
N ARG A 40 19.61 -4.93 -16.68
CA ARG A 40 18.21 -4.51 -16.70
C ARG A 40 17.36 -5.46 -15.86
N LEU A 41 16.53 -4.90 -14.98
CA LEU A 41 15.74 -5.70 -14.04
C LEU A 41 14.73 -6.58 -14.76
N ASP A 42 14.05 -6.05 -15.77
CA ASP A 42 13.08 -6.84 -16.54
C ASP A 42 13.80 -7.67 -17.62
N ALA A 43 14.41 -7.00 -18.61
CA ALA A 43 14.93 -7.67 -19.80
C ALA A 43 16.05 -8.70 -19.54
N ASP A 44 16.90 -8.50 -18.52
CA ASP A 44 18.01 -9.41 -18.23
C ASP A 44 17.71 -10.37 -17.08
N LEU A 45 16.90 -9.96 -16.09
CA LEU A 45 16.67 -10.72 -14.84
C LEU A 45 15.24 -11.27 -14.69
N GLY A 46 14.30 -10.83 -15.54
CA GLY A 46 12.90 -11.25 -15.51
C GLY A 46 12.15 -10.74 -14.28
N PHE A 47 12.55 -9.61 -13.70
CA PHE A 47 11.89 -9.04 -12.53
C PHE A 47 10.65 -8.25 -12.97
N ASP A 48 9.49 -8.87 -12.83
CA ASP A 48 8.19 -8.23 -13.02
C ASP A 48 7.88 -7.18 -11.93
N SER A 49 6.74 -6.51 -12.03
CA SER A 49 6.33 -5.47 -11.07
C SER A 49 6.28 -5.95 -9.61
N LEU A 50 5.88 -7.21 -9.36
CA LEU A 50 5.78 -7.75 -8.01
C LEU A 50 7.17 -8.03 -7.43
N VAL A 51 8.03 -8.65 -8.22
CA VAL A 51 9.43 -8.92 -7.84
C VAL A 51 10.18 -7.61 -7.57
N ARG A 52 9.94 -6.58 -8.39
CA ARG A 52 10.54 -5.25 -8.19
C ARG A 52 10.08 -4.59 -6.89
N ALA A 53 8.82 -4.75 -6.50
CA ALA A 53 8.31 -4.24 -5.22
C ALA A 53 8.94 -4.94 -4.00
N GLU A 54 9.14 -6.27 -4.09
CA GLU A 54 9.84 -7.03 -3.05
C GLU A 54 11.32 -6.62 -2.97
N LEU A 55 11.99 -6.47 -4.13
CA LEU A 55 13.37 -6.01 -4.19
C LEU A 55 13.54 -4.67 -3.47
N LEU A 56 12.65 -3.71 -3.72
CA LEU A 56 12.67 -2.43 -3.02
C LEU A 56 12.52 -2.59 -1.52
N THR A 57 11.52 -3.35 -1.07
CA THR A 57 11.27 -3.56 0.35
C THR A 57 12.52 -4.12 1.05
N ARG A 58 13.27 -4.99 0.38
CA ARG A 58 14.55 -5.50 0.89
C ARG A 58 15.64 -4.43 0.93
N LEU A 59 15.75 -3.61 -0.11
CA LEU A 59 16.74 -2.53 -0.19
C LEU A 59 16.50 -1.45 0.87
N GLU A 60 15.27 -1.00 1.03
CA GLU A 60 14.88 -0.04 2.06
C GLU A 60 15.25 -0.52 3.46
N ARG A 61 14.98 -1.80 3.76
CA ARG A 61 15.37 -2.42 5.04
C ARG A 61 16.87 -2.52 5.23
N ARG A 62 17.62 -2.93 4.19
CA ARG A 62 19.08 -3.12 4.27
C ARG A 62 19.83 -1.79 4.36
N LEU A 63 19.34 -0.76 3.69
CA LEU A 63 19.99 0.56 3.60
C LEU A 63 19.41 1.58 4.59
N ASN A 64 18.29 1.27 5.25
CA ASN A 64 17.56 2.18 6.14
C ASN A 64 17.21 3.51 5.43
N VAL A 65 16.63 3.39 4.23
CA VAL A 65 16.18 4.49 3.37
C VAL A 65 14.74 4.24 2.94
N GLU A 66 14.05 5.28 2.48
CA GLU A 66 12.71 5.22 1.91
C GLU A 66 12.81 5.61 0.42
N ILE A 67 12.65 4.62 -0.46
CA ILE A 67 12.78 4.82 -1.91
C ILE A 67 11.38 5.14 -2.43
N PRO A 68 11.12 6.38 -2.88
CA PRO A 68 9.76 6.78 -3.21
C PRO A 68 9.23 5.98 -4.41
N GLU A 69 7.95 5.61 -4.37
CA GLU A 69 7.33 4.73 -5.38
C GLU A 69 7.37 5.31 -6.80
N ASP A 70 7.43 6.63 -6.95
CA ASP A 70 7.60 7.28 -8.26
C ASP A 70 8.98 7.00 -8.89
N ALA A 71 10.00 6.73 -8.07
CA ALA A 71 11.29 6.27 -8.56
C ALA A 71 11.19 4.92 -9.28
N LEU A 72 10.27 4.02 -8.88
CA LEU A 72 10.07 2.72 -9.53
C LEU A 72 9.73 2.82 -11.01
N ALA A 73 8.94 3.81 -11.39
CA ALA A 73 8.56 4.00 -12.78
C ALA A 73 9.78 4.29 -13.67
N SER A 74 10.83 4.85 -13.08
CA SER A 74 12.06 5.27 -13.77
C SER A 74 13.23 4.29 -13.66
N VAL A 75 13.12 3.25 -12.82
CA VAL A 75 14.21 2.29 -12.57
C VAL A 75 14.18 1.16 -13.59
N ASP A 76 15.15 1.12 -14.49
CA ASP A 76 15.32 0.04 -15.48
C ASP A 76 16.55 -0.84 -15.16
N THR A 77 17.62 -0.22 -14.66
CA THR A 77 18.91 -0.87 -14.42
C THR A 77 19.32 -0.88 -12.94
N ILE A 78 20.30 -1.74 -12.61
CA ILE A 78 20.95 -1.74 -11.28
C ILE A 78 21.53 -0.36 -10.95
N ALA A 79 22.12 0.35 -11.91
CA ALA A 79 22.61 1.71 -11.67
C ALA A 79 21.48 2.69 -11.31
N ASP A 80 20.28 2.50 -11.83
CA ASP A 80 19.12 3.34 -11.49
C ASP A 80 18.68 3.07 -10.05
N LEU A 81 18.65 1.80 -9.63
CA LEU A 81 18.40 1.41 -8.23
C LEU A 81 19.44 2.03 -7.28
N VAL A 82 20.72 1.97 -7.64
CA VAL A 82 21.80 2.54 -6.82
C VAL A 82 21.62 4.05 -6.67
N ARG A 83 21.27 4.77 -7.75
CA ARG A 83 21.03 6.22 -7.68
C ARG A 83 19.77 6.56 -6.89
N ALA A 84 18.70 5.78 -7.05
CA ALA A 84 17.48 5.94 -6.29
C ALA A 84 17.74 5.76 -4.79
N ALA A 85 18.42 4.67 -4.40
CA ALA A 85 18.76 4.38 -3.01
C ALA A 85 19.75 5.39 -2.40
N ALA A 86 20.70 5.91 -3.20
CA ALA A 86 21.66 6.92 -2.72
C ALA A 86 21.03 8.30 -2.52
N SER A 87 19.97 8.60 -3.27
CA SER A 87 19.25 9.87 -3.20
C SER A 87 18.05 9.79 -2.25
N ALA A 88 17.70 8.58 -1.80
CA ALA A 88 16.58 8.33 -0.91
C ALA A 88 16.83 8.94 0.48
N PRO A 89 15.82 9.60 1.07
CA PRO A 89 15.92 10.03 2.46
C PRO A 89 16.09 8.83 3.38
N LYS A 90 16.75 9.04 4.52
CA LYS A 90 16.77 8.00 5.57
C LYS A 90 15.34 7.68 5.96
N ALA A 91 15.04 6.39 6.06
CA ALA A 91 13.76 5.92 6.54
C ALA A 91 13.49 6.60 7.90
N PRO A 92 12.35 7.27 8.07
CA PRO A 92 12.07 7.97 9.31
C PRO A 92 12.01 6.94 10.45
N ALA A 93 12.40 7.34 11.67
CA ALA A 93 12.60 6.41 12.79
C ALA A 93 11.35 5.59 13.17
N ASN A 94 10.18 6.01 12.68
CA ASN A 94 8.87 5.37 12.79
C ASN A 94 8.59 4.29 11.73
N SER A 95 9.39 4.11 10.67
CA SER A 95 9.16 3.08 9.64
C SER A 95 9.14 1.66 10.24
N GLY A 96 10.07 1.38 11.15
CA GLY A 96 10.07 0.13 11.92
C GLY A 96 8.93 0.02 12.93
N ARG A 97 8.35 1.15 13.34
CA ARG A 97 7.17 1.20 14.23
C ARG A 97 5.89 0.91 13.46
N GLU A 98 5.76 1.40 12.24
CA GLU A 98 4.63 1.13 11.34
C GLU A 98 4.56 -0.34 10.96
N ALA A 99 5.68 -0.92 10.50
CA ALA A 99 5.77 -2.36 10.25
C ALA A 99 5.46 -3.18 11.51
N ARG A 100 5.91 -2.73 12.69
CA ARG A 100 5.62 -3.39 13.98
C ARG A 100 4.16 -3.22 14.41
N LEU A 101 3.51 -2.10 14.11
CA LEU A 101 2.10 -1.85 14.38
C LEU A 101 1.21 -2.71 13.48
N VAL A 102 1.54 -2.80 12.18
CA VAL A 102 0.86 -3.71 11.24
C VAL A 102 1.06 -5.16 11.65
N ALA A 103 2.29 -5.57 11.97
CA ALA A 103 2.58 -6.91 12.47
C ALA A 103 1.85 -7.20 13.80
N ALA A 104 1.82 -6.25 14.74
CA ALA A 104 1.10 -6.40 16.01
C ALA A 104 -0.43 -6.47 15.81
N ALA A 105 -0.97 -5.72 14.85
CA ALA A 105 -2.38 -5.79 14.47
C ALA A 105 -2.74 -7.13 13.82
N ALA A 106 -1.88 -7.63 12.93
CA ALA A 106 -2.04 -8.93 12.26
C ALA A 106 -1.81 -10.13 13.20
N SER A 107 -1.00 -9.95 14.26
CA SER A 107 -0.72 -10.97 15.27
C SER A 107 -1.75 -11.02 16.38
N ARG A 108 -2.67 -10.04 16.47
CA ARG A 108 -3.84 -10.19 17.32
C ARG A 108 -4.69 -11.27 16.69
N PRO A 109 -5.01 -12.37 17.39
CA PRO A 109 -6.04 -13.28 16.89
C PRO A 109 -7.25 -12.41 16.58
N ALA A 110 -7.85 -12.58 15.41
CA ALA A 110 -9.09 -11.90 15.06
C ALA A 110 -10.00 -12.09 16.26
N ASP A 111 -10.18 -11.03 17.05
CA ASP A 111 -11.05 -11.09 18.21
C ASP A 111 -12.42 -11.22 17.58
N HIS A 112 -12.91 -12.45 17.51
CA HIS A 112 -14.25 -12.70 16.99
C HIS A 112 -15.29 -12.09 17.93
N GLY A 113 -14.87 -11.42 19.02
CA GLY A 113 -15.69 -10.98 20.12
C GLY A 113 -16.30 -12.19 20.81
N ALA A 114 -16.69 -12.02 22.07
CA ALA A 114 -17.57 -13.00 22.72
C ALA A 114 -18.97 -13.09 22.03
N GLY A 115 -19.21 -12.35 20.94
CA GLY A 115 -20.52 -12.10 20.32
C GLY A 115 -20.95 -13.02 19.18
N GLY A 116 -20.16 -14.05 18.83
CA GLY A 116 -20.53 -15.05 17.80
C GLY A 116 -20.19 -14.63 16.36
N ARG A 117 -20.83 -15.27 15.38
CA ARG A 117 -20.67 -14.98 13.93
C ARG A 117 -21.95 -14.35 13.36
N PRO A 118 -21.86 -13.47 12.35
CA PRO A 118 -23.02 -12.87 11.68
C PRO A 118 -23.64 -13.85 10.68
N ASP A 119 -24.05 -15.04 11.12
CA ASP A 119 -24.45 -16.16 10.25
C ASP A 119 -25.72 -15.85 9.41
N SER A 120 -26.52 -14.87 9.85
CA SER A 120 -27.72 -14.40 9.15
C SER A 120 -27.47 -13.23 8.20
N ALA A 121 -26.27 -12.66 8.17
CA ALA A 121 -25.98 -11.50 7.33
C ALA A 121 -25.81 -11.93 5.86
N ALA A 122 -26.64 -11.37 4.99
CA ALA A 122 -26.61 -11.60 3.54
C ALA A 122 -25.71 -10.59 2.81
N THR A 123 -25.39 -9.46 3.45
CA THR A 123 -24.61 -8.38 2.85
C THR A 123 -23.46 -7.93 3.75
N LEU A 124 -22.43 -7.34 3.14
CA LEU A 124 -21.32 -6.71 3.88
C LEU A 124 -21.82 -5.62 4.84
N LEU A 125 -22.88 -4.91 4.48
CA LEU A 125 -23.50 -3.88 5.31
C LEU A 125 -24.16 -4.48 6.55
N GLU A 126 -24.86 -5.61 6.40
CA GLU A 126 -25.42 -6.34 7.54
C GLU A 126 -24.35 -6.86 8.50
N VAL A 127 -23.18 -7.29 7.98
CA VAL A 127 -22.04 -7.65 8.82
C VAL A 127 -21.53 -6.44 9.62
N LEU A 128 -21.40 -5.27 8.97
CA LEU A 128 -21.00 -4.02 9.61
C LEU A 128 -21.99 -3.62 10.71
N GLU A 129 -23.29 -3.61 10.41
CA GLU A 129 -24.35 -3.25 11.36
C GLU A 129 -24.39 -4.23 12.54
N TRP A 130 -24.29 -5.53 12.27
CA TRP A 130 -24.25 -6.57 13.28
C TRP A 130 -23.07 -6.40 14.24
N ARG A 131 -21.86 -6.10 13.69
CA ARG A 131 -20.65 -5.84 14.48
C ARG A 131 -20.78 -4.55 15.28
N ALA A 132 -21.21 -3.45 14.65
CA ALA A 132 -21.38 -2.17 15.31
C ALA A 132 -22.37 -2.22 16.48
N ALA A 133 -23.40 -3.06 16.39
CA ALA A 133 -24.38 -3.25 17.47
C ALA A 133 -23.86 -4.09 18.65
N ARG A 134 -23.01 -5.09 18.39
CA ARG A 134 -22.54 -6.06 19.40
C ARG A 134 -21.20 -5.70 20.02
N ASP A 135 -20.31 -5.16 19.21
CA ASP A 135 -18.96 -4.79 19.60
C ASP A 135 -18.57 -3.46 18.92
N PRO A 136 -19.15 -2.34 19.37
CA PRO A 136 -18.98 -1.04 18.72
C PRO A 136 -17.52 -0.56 18.69
N GLN A 137 -16.72 -0.95 19.69
CA GLN A 137 -15.34 -0.52 19.86
C GLN A 137 -14.32 -1.53 19.33
N ALA A 138 -14.74 -2.71 18.88
CA ALA A 138 -13.86 -3.62 18.17
C ALA A 138 -13.18 -2.91 17.00
N THR A 139 -11.88 -3.13 16.89
CA THR A 139 -11.08 -2.59 15.80
C THR A 139 -11.50 -3.26 14.50
N HIS A 140 -11.97 -2.47 13.54
CA HIS A 140 -12.20 -2.90 12.18
C HIS A 140 -10.90 -2.79 11.36
N ALA A 141 -10.22 -1.65 11.47
CA ALA A 141 -8.99 -1.37 10.75
C ALA A 141 -8.03 -0.50 11.55
N ILE A 142 -6.74 -0.58 11.23
CA ILE A 142 -5.73 0.39 11.64
C ILE A 142 -5.15 0.98 10.37
N VAL A 143 -5.31 2.28 10.20
CA VAL A 143 -4.76 3.03 9.05
C VAL A 143 -3.64 3.93 9.52
N LEU A 144 -2.63 4.15 8.68
CA LEU A 144 -1.54 5.07 8.99
C LEU A 144 -1.88 6.43 8.36
N ARG A 145 -1.88 7.48 9.19
CA ARG A 145 -2.00 8.87 8.75
C ARG A 145 -0.74 9.60 9.17
N ASP A 146 0.04 10.03 8.19
CA ASP A 146 1.34 10.70 8.43
C ASP A 146 2.24 9.88 9.38
N GLY A 147 2.27 8.56 9.17
CA GLY A 147 2.99 7.60 9.99
C GLY A 147 2.47 7.38 11.43
N THR A 148 1.29 7.93 11.73
CA THR A 148 0.60 7.75 13.00
C THR A 148 -0.54 6.75 12.85
N PRO A 149 -0.61 5.68 13.66
CA PRO A 149 -1.71 4.73 13.61
C PRO A 149 -3.00 5.38 14.09
N GLN A 150 -4.02 5.28 13.25
CA GLN A 150 -5.40 5.60 13.57
C GLN A 150 -6.20 4.31 13.59
N VAL A 151 -6.81 4.01 14.73
CA VAL A 151 -7.75 2.89 14.88
C VAL A 151 -9.12 3.32 14.38
N VAL A 152 -9.75 2.51 13.55
CA VAL A 152 -11.12 2.66 13.09
C VAL A 152 -11.95 1.53 13.70
N GLY A 153 -12.88 1.88 14.58
CA GLY A 153 -13.83 0.95 15.19
C GLY A 153 -15.10 0.75 14.35
N TYR A 154 -15.86 -0.32 14.60
CA TYR A 154 -17.10 -0.60 13.85
C TYR A 154 -18.17 0.48 14.01
N ALA A 155 -18.39 1.01 15.21
CA ALA A 155 -19.37 2.08 15.41
C ALA A 155 -18.98 3.37 14.69
N GLN A 156 -17.71 3.76 14.79
CA GLN A 156 -17.18 4.93 14.10
C GLN A 156 -17.31 4.79 12.58
N LEU A 157 -16.97 3.61 12.04
CA LEU A 157 -17.10 3.34 10.62
C LEU A 157 -18.55 3.48 10.16
N LEU A 158 -19.49 2.85 10.86
CA LEU A 158 -20.91 2.91 10.53
C LEU A 158 -21.44 4.36 10.59
N GLU A 159 -21.15 5.10 11.66
CA GLU A 159 -21.58 6.49 11.84
C GLU A 159 -21.07 7.39 10.70
N ARG A 160 -19.77 7.32 10.40
CA ARG A 160 -19.14 8.15 9.35
C ARG A 160 -19.63 7.76 7.96
N ALA A 161 -19.81 6.46 7.70
CA ALA A 161 -20.36 5.98 6.44
C ALA A 161 -21.83 6.41 6.25
N GLN A 162 -22.64 6.40 7.31
CA GLN A 162 -24.03 6.91 7.27
C GLN A 162 -24.07 8.41 6.95
N ALA A 163 -23.13 9.20 7.50
CA ALA A 163 -23.02 10.62 7.16
C ALA A 163 -22.70 10.83 5.67
N VAL A 164 -21.74 10.08 5.12
CA VAL A 164 -21.42 10.10 3.68
C VAL A 164 -22.65 9.70 2.84
N ALA A 165 -23.32 8.60 3.21
CA ALA A 165 -24.51 8.13 2.50
C ALA A 165 -25.63 9.16 2.48
N SER A 166 -25.85 9.85 3.61
CA SER A 166 -26.85 10.92 3.73
C SER A 166 -26.55 12.07 2.76
N VAL A 167 -25.30 12.51 2.70
CA VAL A 167 -24.87 13.56 1.76
C VAL A 167 -25.05 13.11 0.30
N LEU A 168 -24.61 11.90 -0.05
CA LEU A 168 -24.73 11.37 -1.42
C LEU A 168 -26.20 11.26 -1.86
N ARG A 169 -27.09 10.81 -0.98
CA ARG A 169 -28.54 10.79 -1.26
C ARG A 169 -29.10 12.20 -1.41
N GLY A 170 -28.65 13.15 -0.58
CA GLY A 170 -29.02 14.57 -0.70
C GLY A 170 -28.59 15.20 -2.02
N LEU A 171 -27.49 14.71 -2.62
CA LEU A 171 -27.03 15.10 -3.96
C LEU A 171 -27.80 14.40 -5.10
N GLY A 172 -28.79 13.54 -4.80
CA GLY A 172 -29.62 12.87 -5.79
C GLY A 172 -28.97 11.61 -6.40
N LEU A 173 -28.00 10.98 -5.71
CA LEU A 173 -27.37 9.75 -6.20
C LEU A 173 -28.41 8.64 -6.41
N ALA A 174 -28.48 8.13 -7.64
CA ALA A 174 -29.37 7.03 -7.99
C ALA A 174 -28.85 5.70 -7.44
N ARG A 175 -29.77 4.79 -7.09
CA ARG A 175 -29.40 3.41 -6.69
C ARG A 175 -28.72 2.70 -7.86
N GLY A 176 -27.69 1.93 -7.55
CA GLY A 176 -26.87 1.20 -8.53
C GLY A 176 -25.89 2.06 -9.32
N ALA A 177 -25.88 3.39 -9.14
CA ALA A 177 -24.91 4.26 -9.79
C ALA A 177 -23.48 3.93 -9.33
N GLY A 178 -22.51 4.02 -10.25
CA GLY A 178 -21.10 3.93 -9.92
C GLY A 178 -20.60 5.24 -9.30
N VAL A 179 -19.83 5.15 -8.21
CA VAL A 179 -19.16 6.29 -7.57
C VAL A 179 -17.67 6.05 -7.55
N ALA A 180 -16.93 6.82 -8.33
CA ALA A 180 -15.48 6.78 -8.35
C ALA A 180 -14.89 7.21 -6.99
N LEU A 181 -14.03 6.37 -6.41
CA LEU A 181 -13.31 6.64 -5.18
C LEU A 181 -11.83 6.79 -5.50
N MET A 182 -11.36 8.05 -5.54
CA MET A 182 -9.96 8.41 -5.76
C MET A 182 -9.42 9.09 -4.50
N LEU A 183 -9.20 8.30 -3.47
CA LEU A 183 -8.70 8.72 -2.16
C LEU A 183 -7.45 7.91 -1.80
N PRO A 184 -6.48 8.48 -1.06
CA PRO A 184 -5.35 7.72 -0.54
C PRO A 184 -5.83 6.68 0.49
N THR A 185 -5.01 5.66 0.75
CA THR A 185 -5.23 4.68 1.82
C THR A 185 -5.36 5.39 3.16
N SER A 186 -6.59 5.50 3.66
CA SER A 186 -6.94 6.31 4.83
C SER A 186 -8.27 5.87 5.43
N ALA A 187 -8.61 6.39 6.62
CA ALA A 187 -9.93 6.16 7.21
C ALA A 187 -11.06 6.73 6.33
N ASP A 188 -10.81 7.86 5.67
CA ASP A 188 -11.78 8.51 4.80
C ASP A 188 -12.13 7.65 3.57
N TYR A 189 -11.17 6.88 3.05
CA TYR A 189 -11.45 5.88 2.03
C TYR A 189 -12.46 4.83 2.52
N LEU A 190 -12.30 4.31 3.74
CA LEU A 190 -13.24 3.35 4.32
C LEU A 190 -14.62 3.98 4.55
N TYR A 191 -14.68 5.20 5.07
CA TYR A 191 -15.94 5.92 5.26
C TYR A 191 -16.67 6.14 3.93
N ALA A 192 -15.94 6.50 2.87
CA ALA A 192 -16.50 6.68 1.54
C ALA A 192 -16.98 5.36 0.93
N LEU A 193 -16.17 4.30 1.01
CA LEU A 193 -16.51 2.97 0.51
C LEU A 193 -17.84 2.47 1.08
N PHE A 194 -17.97 2.45 2.40
CA PHE A 194 -19.19 2.01 3.07
C PHE A 194 -20.34 3.01 2.90
N GLY A 195 -20.04 4.31 2.82
CA GLY A 195 -21.05 5.33 2.57
C GLY A 195 -21.72 5.21 1.21
N VAL A 196 -20.96 4.89 0.16
CA VAL A 196 -21.50 4.61 -1.18
C VAL A 196 -22.39 3.36 -1.16
N LEU A 197 -21.93 2.29 -0.52
CA LEU A 197 -22.72 1.07 -0.36
C LEU A 197 -24.03 1.35 0.41
N LEU A 198 -23.97 2.07 1.51
CA LEU A 198 -25.14 2.50 2.29
C LEU A 198 -26.07 3.40 1.48
N ALA A 199 -25.54 4.22 0.56
CA ALA A 199 -26.36 5.00 -0.36
C ALA A 199 -27.11 4.12 -1.40
N GLY A 200 -26.75 2.84 -1.49
CA GLY A 200 -27.30 1.89 -2.46
C GLY A 200 -26.62 1.97 -3.83
N ALA A 201 -25.41 2.52 -3.87
CA ALA A 201 -24.59 2.70 -5.06
C ALA A 201 -23.37 1.76 -5.06
N VAL A 202 -22.64 1.72 -6.17
CA VAL A 202 -21.47 0.85 -6.37
C VAL A 202 -20.20 1.68 -6.22
N PRO A 203 -19.37 1.45 -5.19
CA PRO A 203 -18.08 2.11 -5.09
C PRO A 203 -17.14 1.56 -6.18
N VAL A 204 -16.45 2.46 -6.87
CA VAL A 204 -15.50 2.14 -7.93
C VAL A 204 -14.13 2.68 -7.52
N PRO A 205 -13.26 1.87 -6.89
CA PRO A 205 -11.92 2.29 -6.51
C PRO A 205 -11.11 2.66 -7.75
N LEU A 206 -10.54 3.86 -7.76
CA LEU A 206 -9.60 4.32 -8.78
C LEU A 206 -8.30 4.74 -8.11
N TYR A 207 -7.18 4.20 -8.57
CA TYR A 207 -5.88 4.67 -8.14
C TYR A 207 -5.63 6.06 -8.72
N PRO A 208 -5.15 7.03 -7.92
CA PRO A 208 -4.66 8.28 -8.46
C PRO A 208 -3.59 7.98 -9.51
N PRO A 209 -3.68 8.49 -10.75
CA PRO A 209 -2.56 8.39 -11.67
C PRO A 209 -1.35 9.06 -11.01
N ALA A 210 -0.17 8.45 -11.15
CA ALA A 210 1.08 8.92 -10.55
C ALA A 210 1.40 10.41 -10.89
N HIS A 211 0.78 10.94 -11.94
CA HIS A 211 0.85 12.34 -12.33
C HIS A 211 -0.54 12.96 -12.54
N ARG A 212 -0.76 14.14 -11.94
CA ARG A 212 -2.00 14.95 -12.09
C ARG A 212 -2.38 15.28 -13.55
N ALA A 213 -1.44 15.22 -14.48
CA ALA A 213 -1.65 15.57 -15.89
C ALA A 213 -2.51 14.56 -16.69
N GLN A 214 -2.71 13.33 -16.20
CA GLN A 214 -3.44 12.28 -16.92
C GLN A 214 -4.95 12.24 -16.63
N LEU A 215 -5.46 13.07 -15.72
CA LEU A 215 -6.90 13.14 -15.41
C LEU A 215 -7.76 13.68 -16.57
N ALA A 216 -7.16 14.42 -17.50
CA ALA A 216 -7.87 15.01 -18.64
C ALA A 216 -8.02 14.05 -19.84
N GLU A 217 -7.34 12.91 -19.85
CA GLU A 217 -7.42 11.95 -20.98
C GLU A 217 -8.52 10.90 -20.81
N HIS A 218 -9.17 10.83 -19.65
CA HIS A 218 -10.11 9.74 -19.31
C HIS A 218 -11.47 10.23 -18.77
N VAL A 219 -11.86 11.48 -19.08
CA VAL A 219 -13.22 11.99 -18.87
C VAL A 219 -13.83 12.41 -20.20
#